data_AF-A0A958BLV6-F1
#
_entry.id   AF-A0A958BLV6-F1
#
_cell.length_a   1.000
_cell.length_b   1.000
_cell.length_c   1.000
_cell.angle_alpha   90.00
_cell.angle_beta   90.00
_cell.angle_gamma   90.00
#
_symmetry.space_group_name_H-M   'P 1'
#
loop_
_entity.id
_entity.type
_entity.pdbx_description
1 polymer ?
#
loop_
_entity_poly.entity_id
_entity_poly.type
_entity_poly.pdbx_seq_one_letter_code
_entity_poly.pdbx_strand_id
1 'polypeptide(L)'
;MAVVAKKAREHSLEGTEGVTRGRPGRRSAAERKQAVMELLSGKASLDQLAKRYGVLPGTVSGWRDEALDGMETALRHADGGSPRERELERRVVELEEALKDVSLKYALASRGVEAWKATARPTRRGRSLK
;
A
#
# COMPACT_ATOMS: atom_id res chain seq x y z
N MET A 1 -20.24 -13.13 -63.05
CA MET A 1 -18.84 -13.38 -62.65
C MET A 1 -18.51 -12.51 -61.45
N ALA A 2 -17.92 -13.11 -60.41
CA ALA A 2 -17.22 -12.52 -59.24
C ALA A 2 -18.01 -11.52 -58.35
N VAL A 3 -18.57 -11.91 -57.20
CA VAL A 3 -17.93 -12.11 -55.86
C VAL A 3 -17.13 -10.85 -55.45
N VAL A 4 -17.41 -10.09 -54.39
CA VAL A 4 -17.27 -10.45 -52.96
C VAL A 4 -17.92 -9.36 -52.10
N ALA A 5 -18.71 -9.82 -51.12
CA ALA A 5 -19.32 -9.05 -50.07
C ALA A 5 -18.34 -8.73 -48.92
N LYS A 6 -18.71 -7.71 -48.12
CA LYS A 6 -18.58 -7.68 -46.65
C LYS A 6 -17.14 -7.78 -46.09
N LYS A 7 -16.62 -6.64 -45.63
CA LYS A 7 -15.58 -6.64 -44.60
C LYS A 7 -15.97 -5.70 -43.45
N ALA A 8 -16.86 -6.21 -42.61
CA ALA A 8 -16.99 -5.74 -41.25
C ALA A 8 -15.60 -5.89 -40.59
N ARG A 9 -15.05 -4.77 -40.08
CA ARG A 9 -13.87 -4.82 -39.24
C ARG A 9 -14.34 -5.29 -37.87
N GLU A 10 -14.28 -6.61 -37.70
CA GLU A 10 -14.25 -7.28 -36.40
C GLU A 10 -13.06 -6.74 -35.61
N HIS A 11 -13.34 -5.91 -34.62
CA HIS A 11 -12.38 -5.61 -33.57
C HIS A 11 -12.53 -6.69 -32.51
N SER A 12 -11.82 -7.80 -32.72
CA SER A 12 -11.71 -8.90 -31.78
C SER A 12 -11.23 -8.37 -30.43
N LEU A 13 -12.13 -8.34 -29.46
CA LEU A 13 -11.78 -8.33 -28.04
C LEU A 13 -11.85 -9.78 -27.56
N GLU A 14 -10.82 -10.55 -27.91
CA GLU A 14 -10.53 -11.81 -27.24
C GLU A 14 -10.03 -11.48 -25.83
N GLY A 15 -10.98 -11.50 -24.90
CA GLY A 15 -10.74 -11.49 -23.46
C GLY A 15 -11.58 -12.58 -22.80
N THR A 16 -11.63 -13.78 -23.39
CA THR A 16 -12.19 -14.97 -22.76
C THR A 16 -11.16 -15.56 -21.80
N GLU A 17 -10.74 -14.77 -20.81
CA GLU A 17 -10.04 -15.34 -19.66
C GLU A 17 -11.04 -16.21 -18.90
N GLY A 18 -10.68 -17.49 -18.77
CA GLY A 18 -11.54 -18.56 -18.29
C GLY A 18 -12.30 -18.18 -17.02
N VAL A 19 -13.62 -18.37 -17.07
CA VAL A 19 -14.50 -18.27 -15.91
C VAL A 19 -14.10 -19.37 -14.92
N THR A 20 -13.16 -19.05 -14.04
CA THR A 20 -12.86 -19.87 -12.88
C THR A 20 -14.07 -19.77 -11.96
N ARG A 21 -14.91 -20.81 -11.96
CA ARG A 21 -15.99 -20.98 -10.98
C ARG A 21 -15.36 -21.28 -9.61
N GLY A 22 -14.76 -20.24 -9.02
CA GLY A 22 -14.24 -20.28 -7.67
C GLY A 22 -15.38 -20.29 -6.66
N ARG A 23 -15.20 -21.09 -5.60
CA ARG A 23 -16.08 -21.21 -4.44
C ARG A 23 -16.61 -19.83 -3.99
N PRO A 24 -17.92 -19.66 -3.75
CA PRO A 24 -18.47 -18.41 -3.23
C PRO A 24 -17.75 -18.05 -1.93
N GLY A 25 -17.05 -16.90 -1.92
CA GLY A 25 -16.31 -16.41 -0.75
C GLY A 25 -14.80 -16.19 -0.94
N ARG A 26 -14.21 -16.48 -2.10
CA ARG A 26 -12.76 -16.29 -2.33
C ARG A 26 -12.41 -15.42 -3.54
N ARG A 27 -13.23 -14.40 -3.84
CA ARG A 27 -12.83 -13.39 -4.83
C ARG A 27 -11.95 -12.34 -4.18
N SER A 28 -10.84 -12.04 -4.83
CA SER A 28 -9.87 -11.10 -4.29
C SER A 28 -10.45 -9.68 -4.30
N ALA A 29 -9.93 -8.83 -3.41
CA ALA A 29 -10.28 -7.41 -3.44
C ALA A 29 -9.93 -6.75 -4.79
N ALA A 30 -8.90 -7.26 -5.48
CA ALA A 30 -8.50 -6.78 -6.80
C ALA A 30 -9.56 -7.06 -7.88
N GLU A 31 -10.14 -8.25 -7.89
CA GLU A 31 -11.21 -8.62 -8.85
C GLU A 31 -12.47 -7.79 -8.63
N ARG A 32 -12.86 -7.58 -7.37
CA ARG A 32 -14.00 -6.72 -7.02
C ARG A 32 -13.77 -5.28 -7.47
N LYS A 33 -12.58 -4.74 -7.22
CA LYS A 33 -12.17 -3.41 -7.69
C LYS A 33 -12.28 -3.29 -9.20
N GLN A 34 -11.74 -4.27 -9.95
CA GLN A 34 -11.79 -4.25 -11.41
C GLN A 34 -13.23 -4.24 -11.93
N ALA A 35 -14.11 -5.10 -11.37
CA ALA A 35 -15.52 -5.13 -11.74
C ALA A 35 -16.22 -3.79 -11.49
N VAL A 36 -15.97 -3.16 -10.33
CA VAL A 36 -16.55 -1.84 -10.00
C VAL A 36 -16.03 -0.75 -10.95
N MET A 37 -14.74 -0.76 -11.29
CA MET A 37 -14.18 0.22 -12.24
C MET A 37 -14.74 0.05 -13.66
N GLU A 38 -14.92 -1.19 -14.12
CA GLU A 38 -15.57 -1.47 -15.42
C GLU A 38 -17.04 -1.00 -15.43
N LEU A 39 -17.74 -1.16 -14.30
CA LEU A 39 -19.12 -0.69 -14.14
C LEU A 39 -19.20 0.85 -14.15
N LEU A 40 -18.38 1.53 -13.34
CA LEU A 40 -18.39 3.00 -13.23
C LEU A 40 -17.93 3.68 -14.53
N SER A 41 -17.04 3.03 -15.29
CA SER A 41 -16.62 3.52 -16.61
C SER A 41 -17.60 3.20 -17.74
N GLY A 42 -18.70 2.49 -17.45
CA GLY A 42 -19.71 2.12 -18.44
C GLY A 42 -19.25 1.08 -19.47
N LYS A 43 -18.10 0.43 -19.24
CA LYS A 43 -17.53 -0.59 -20.15
C LYS A 43 -18.32 -1.90 -20.12
N ALA A 44 -18.98 -2.19 -19.01
CA ALA A 44 -19.78 -3.39 -18.83
C ALA A 44 -21.02 -3.10 -17.96
N SER A 45 -22.15 -3.74 -18.29
CA SER A 45 -23.36 -3.68 -17.47
C SER A 45 -23.27 -4.62 -16.26
N LEU A 46 -24.14 -4.41 -15.27
CA LEU A 46 -24.26 -5.28 -14.10
C LEU A 46 -24.44 -6.76 -14.49
N ASP A 47 -25.27 -7.04 -15.50
CA ASP A 47 -25.53 -8.41 -15.95
C ASP A 47 -24.34 -9.05 -16.66
N GLN A 48 -23.56 -8.26 -17.41
CA GLN A 48 -22.34 -8.72 -18.07
C GLN A 48 -21.27 -9.08 -17.04
N LEU A 49 -21.09 -8.23 -16.02
CA LEU A 49 -20.17 -8.47 -14.92
C LEU A 49 -20.63 -9.66 -14.06
N ALA A 50 -21.93 -9.74 -13.74
CA ALA A 50 -22.51 -10.86 -13.02
C ALA A 50 -22.21 -12.20 -13.71
N LYS A 51 -22.38 -12.27 -15.03
CA LYS A 51 -22.06 -13.47 -15.83
C LYS A 51 -20.57 -13.77 -15.90
N ARG A 52 -19.73 -12.76 -16.17
CA ARG A 52 -18.27 -12.90 -16.30
C ARG A 52 -17.65 -13.41 -15.00
N TYR A 53 -18.04 -12.78 -13.90
CA TYR A 53 -17.53 -13.14 -12.60
C TYR A 53 -18.28 -14.34 -12.01
N GLY A 54 -19.50 -14.66 -12.45
CA GLY A 54 -20.30 -15.77 -11.91
C GLY A 54 -20.90 -15.43 -10.53
N VAL A 55 -21.44 -14.22 -10.38
CA VAL A 55 -22.17 -13.75 -9.19
C VAL A 55 -23.56 -13.27 -9.59
N LEU A 56 -24.42 -13.10 -8.59
CA LEU A 56 -25.69 -12.40 -8.77
C LEU A 56 -25.42 -10.91 -9.08
N PRO A 57 -26.23 -10.26 -9.93
CA PRO A 57 -26.14 -8.81 -10.18
C PRO A 57 -26.17 -7.99 -8.89
N GLY A 58 -26.96 -8.42 -7.91
CA GLY A 58 -27.03 -7.79 -6.59
C GLY A 58 -25.69 -7.80 -5.83
N THR A 59 -24.86 -8.83 -6.02
CA THR A 59 -23.52 -8.87 -5.40
C THR A 59 -22.58 -7.85 -6.04
N VAL A 60 -22.68 -7.63 -7.36
CA VAL A 60 -21.89 -6.61 -8.06
C VAL A 60 -22.35 -5.20 -7.64
N SER A 61 -23.66 -5.01 -7.46
CA SER A 61 -24.20 -3.78 -6.86
C SER A 61 -23.65 -3.55 -5.46
N GLY A 62 -23.63 -4.58 -4.61
CA GLY A 62 -23.05 -4.49 -3.27
C GLY A 62 -21.58 -4.06 -3.29
N TRP A 63 -20.77 -4.59 -4.21
CA TRP A 63 -19.39 -4.15 -4.36
C TRP A 63 -19.26 -2.69 -4.80
N ARG A 64 -20.16 -2.21 -5.65
CA ARG A 64 -20.22 -0.79 -6.04
C ARG A 64 -20.52 0.07 -4.82
N ASP A 65 -21.53 -0.31 -4.05
CA ASP A 65 -21.98 0.46 -2.89
C ASP A 65 -20.88 0.49 -1.81
N GLU A 66 -20.23 -0.65 -1.51
CA GLU A 66 -19.04 -0.73 -0.65
C GLU A 66 -17.89 0.19 -1.12
N ALA A 67 -17.66 0.27 -2.44
CA ALA A 67 -16.62 1.11 -3.00
C ALA A 67 -16.96 2.61 -2.92
N LEU A 68 -18.23 2.97 -3.10
CA LEU A 68 -18.69 4.35 -2.96
C LEU A 68 -18.61 4.81 -1.50
N ASP A 69 -19.02 3.98 -0.55
CA ASP A 69 -18.90 4.26 0.89
C ASP A 69 -17.43 4.42 1.31
N GLY A 70 -16.56 3.54 0.79
CA GLY A 70 -15.12 3.63 1.01
C GLY A 70 -14.51 4.90 0.44
N MET A 71 -14.96 5.33 -0.76
CA MET A 71 -14.53 6.58 -1.39
C MET A 71 -15.02 7.80 -0.60
N GLU A 72 -16.28 7.82 -0.17
CA GLU A 72 -16.81 8.89 0.68
C GLU A 72 -16.04 8.98 1.99
N THR A 73 -15.77 7.85 2.63
CA THR A 73 -14.97 7.79 3.85
C THR A 73 -13.56 8.33 3.58
N ALA A 74 -12.90 7.89 2.50
CA ALA A 74 -11.57 8.36 2.15
C ALA A 74 -11.56 9.88 1.89
N LEU A 75 -12.55 10.42 1.18
CA LEU A 75 -12.65 11.85 0.89
C LEU A 75 -12.92 12.66 2.16
N ARG A 76 -13.80 12.19 3.06
CA ARG A 76 -14.02 12.82 4.38
C ARG A 76 -12.77 12.85 5.26
N HIS A 77 -11.89 11.86 5.12
CA HIS A 77 -10.62 11.79 5.87
C HIS A 77 -9.44 12.43 5.14
N ALA A 78 -9.55 12.70 3.83
CA ALA A 78 -8.50 13.33 3.04
C ALA A 78 -8.18 14.76 3.54
N ASP A 79 -9.17 15.44 4.11
CA ASP A 79 -9.01 16.79 4.68
C ASP A 79 -8.26 16.79 6.03
N GLY A 80 -7.85 15.63 6.56
CA GLY A 80 -7.14 15.61 7.84
C GLY A 80 -6.27 14.39 8.14
N GLY A 81 -5.98 13.48 7.20
CA GLY A 81 -5.26 12.24 7.48
C GLY A 81 -6.06 11.28 8.37
N SER A 82 -5.82 9.98 8.21
CA SER A 82 -6.50 8.99 9.08
C SER A 82 -6.06 9.19 10.56
N PRO A 83 -6.88 8.83 11.56
CA PRO A 83 -6.48 8.90 12.97
C PRO A 83 -5.15 8.16 13.25
N ARG A 84 -4.92 7.08 12.51
CA ARG A 84 -3.68 6.30 12.55
C ARG A 84 -2.49 7.06 11.98
N GLU A 85 -2.70 7.81 10.90
CA GLU A 85 -1.66 8.62 10.26
C GLU A 85 -1.21 9.76 11.18
N ARG A 86 -2.15 10.47 11.81
CA ARG A 86 -1.82 11.47 12.84
C ARG A 86 -1.08 10.88 14.03
N GLU A 87 -1.46 9.68 14.46
CA GLU A 87 -0.76 8.97 15.52
C GLU A 87 0.67 8.58 15.11
N LEU A 88 0.86 8.15 13.87
CA LEU A 88 2.19 7.85 13.34
C LEU A 88 3.04 9.13 13.24
N GLU A 89 2.47 10.24 12.76
CA GLU A 89 3.16 11.53 12.72
C GLU A 89 3.63 11.97 14.11
N ARG A 90 2.77 11.86 15.13
CA ARG A 90 3.15 12.16 16.53
C ARG A 90 4.32 11.28 16.99
N ARG A 91 4.27 9.98 16.71
CA ARG A 91 5.35 9.05 17.08
C ARG A 91 6.64 9.34 16.35
N VAL A 92 6.57 9.76 15.08
CA VAL A 92 7.76 10.15 14.32
C VAL A 92 8.45 11.33 15.00
N VAL A 93 7.69 12.37 15.36
CA VAL A 93 8.24 13.54 16.07
C VAL A 93 8.85 13.14 17.41
N GLU A 94 8.14 12.35 18.22
CA GLU A 94 8.63 11.87 19.52
C GLU A 94 9.93 11.05 19.38
N LEU A 95 9.98 10.14 18.41
CA LEU A 95 11.16 9.32 18.16
C LEU A 95 12.34 10.15 17.64
N GLU A 96 12.09 11.15 16.80
CA GLU A 96 13.12 12.06 16.33
C GLU A 96 13.73 12.89 17.46
N GLU A 97 12.90 13.39 18.38
CA GLU A 97 13.38 14.11 19.57
C GLU A 97 14.20 13.20 20.50
N ALA A 98 13.70 12.01 20.80
CA ALA A 98 14.42 11.03 21.60
C ALA A 98 15.77 10.63 20.96
N LEU A 99 15.79 10.47 19.63
CA LEU A 99 17.02 10.17 18.90
C LEU A 99 18.03 11.32 18.96
N LYS A 100 17.57 12.57 18.82
CA LYS A 100 18.42 13.76 18.95
C LYS A 100 19.06 13.81 20.35
N ASP A 101 18.28 13.58 21.39
CA ASP A 101 18.76 13.57 22.78
C ASP A 101 19.81 12.50 23.04
N VAL A 102 19.55 11.26 22.60
CA VAL A 102 20.50 10.16 22.75
C VAL A 102 21.78 10.42 21.96
N SER A 103 21.66 10.94 20.74
CA SER A 103 22.81 11.29 19.90
C SER A 103 23.68 12.37 20.54
N LEU A 104 23.07 13.39 21.13
CA LEU A 104 23.78 14.45 21.85
C LEU A 104 24.51 13.89 23.09
N LYS A 105 23.82 13.10 23.92
CA LYS A 105 24.40 12.45 25.11
C LYS A 105 25.58 11.56 24.72
N TYR A 106 25.44 10.78 23.65
CA TYR A 106 26.50 9.91 23.15
C TYR A 106 27.71 10.72 22.66
N ALA A 107 27.49 11.79 21.92
CA ALA A 107 28.57 12.65 21.43
C ALA A 107 29.35 13.31 22.57
N LEU A 108 28.66 13.82 23.59
CA LEU A 108 29.27 14.42 24.78
C LEU A 108 30.05 13.39 25.60
N ALA A 109 29.46 12.22 25.86
CA ALA A 109 30.11 11.14 26.60
C ALA A 109 31.36 10.64 25.87
N SER A 110 31.26 10.40 24.55
CA SER A 110 32.39 9.98 23.72
C SER A 110 33.52 11.01 23.75
N ARG A 111 33.19 12.30 23.62
CA ARG A 111 34.18 13.38 23.73
C ARG A 111 34.85 13.42 25.11
N GLY A 112 34.08 13.21 26.18
CA GLY A 112 34.60 13.15 27.55
C GLY A 112 35.57 11.97 27.75
N VAL A 113 35.24 10.80 27.21
CA VAL A 113 36.11 9.61 27.22
C VAL A 113 37.42 9.88 26.48
N GLU A 114 37.35 10.49 25.30
CA GLU A 114 38.57 10.79 24.53
C GLU A 114 39.44 11.85 25.22
N ALA A 115 38.84 12.89 25.83
CA ALA A 115 39.57 13.87 26.63
C ALA A 115 40.24 13.23 27.87
N TRP A 116 39.54 12.31 28.53
CA TRP A 116 40.12 11.54 29.64
C TRP A 116 41.26 10.64 29.18
N LYS A 117 41.12 9.91 28.06
CA LYS A 117 42.20 9.10 27.49
C LYS A 117 43.43 9.94 27.11
N ALA A 118 43.22 11.13 26.55
CA ALA A 118 44.30 12.04 26.18
C ALA A 118 45.06 12.58 27.40
N THR A 119 44.37 12.80 28.53
CA THR A 119 44.97 13.32 29.77
C THR A 119 45.50 12.22 30.70
N ALA A 120 44.95 11.01 30.60
CA ALA A 120 45.45 9.83 31.29
C ALA A 120 46.83 9.48 30.74
N ARG A 121 47.89 9.91 31.43
CA ARG A 121 49.27 9.49 31.15
C ARG A 121 49.30 7.96 31.08
N PRO A 122 49.86 7.36 30.01
CA PRO A 122 50.12 5.93 30.00
C PRO A 122 50.99 5.61 31.22
N THR A 123 50.44 4.86 32.19
CA THR A 123 51.23 4.39 33.32
C THR A 123 52.36 3.55 32.74
N ARG A 124 53.58 4.07 32.82
CA ARG A 124 54.80 3.41 32.34
C ARG A 124 54.85 2.05 33.03
N ARG A 125 54.70 0.96 32.26
CA ARG A 125 54.79 -0.41 32.80
C ARG A 125 56.07 -0.49 33.63
N GLY A 126 55.93 -0.80 34.92
CA GLY A 126 57.05 -0.96 35.84
C GLY A 126 58.01 -1.97 35.24
N ARG A 127 59.24 -1.55 34.95
CA ARG A 127 60.31 -2.43 34.47
C ARG A 127 60.62 -3.38 35.62
N SER A 128 60.30 -4.67 35.47
CA SER A 128 60.71 -5.68 36.45
C SER A 128 62.23 -5.73 36.52
N LEU A 129 62.77 -5.57 37.72
CA LEU A 129 64.19 -5.77 37.99
C LEU A 129 64.43 -7.29 38.04
N LYS A 130 65.43 -7.75 37.27
CA LYS A 130 65.94 -9.13 37.29
C LYS A 130 66.85 -9.31 38.50
#